data_AF-A0A9X6NFV0-F1
#
_entry.id   AF-A0A9X6NFV0-F1
#
_cell.length_a   1.000
_cell.length_b   1.000
_cell.length_c   1.000
_cell.angle_alpha   90.00
_cell.angle_beta   90.00
_cell.angle_gamma   90.00
#
_symmetry.space_group_name_H-M   'P 1'
#
loop_
_entity.id
_entity.type
_entity.pdbx_description
1 polymer ?
#
loop_
_entity_poly.entity_id
_entity_poly.type
_entity_poly.pdbx_seq_one_letter_code
_entity_poly.pdbx_strand_id
1 'polypeptide(L)'
;MAVITKIEVQKRSKERFNIYIDKGQGEEYGFSVDQVILIKHGLQKGLEIDEIELGNILYNEEVQKAYLQAISYLSYQMRTKQEIEDFLRKKEVGQAIISEVVSKLLHDRYINDKEYAVLYTRTQSNVNRKGPTVIKRELLNKGVQDLIITHSLQEYPKEKQIENALFLIEKKKKSYQKHSFLQMKLKLDEMLVRKGYSREVIQICLEELKDEKDDEKQQEALHYHGNKYYEKYKKHDGWTFENKMKQALYRKGFSIDEIEIFLQMKREEE
;
A
#
# COMPACT_ATOMS: atom_id res chain seq x y z
N MET A 1 -4.68 47.20 -25.91
CA MET A 1 -5.97 46.57 -25.54
C MET A 1 -6.43 45.75 -26.74
N ALA A 2 -6.98 44.57 -26.49
CA ALA A 2 -7.53 43.68 -27.51
C ALA A 2 -9.06 43.64 -27.33
N VAL A 3 -9.82 43.62 -28.42
CA VAL A 3 -11.28 43.55 -28.36
C VAL A 3 -11.74 42.16 -28.78
N ILE A 4 -12.61 41.51 -28.00
CA ILE A 4 -13.22 40.23 -28.42
C ILE A 4 -14.15 40.50 -29.60
N THR A 5 -13.87 39.90 -30.76
CA THR A 5 -14.69 40.07 -31.96
C THR A 5 -15.68 38.92 -32.16
N LYS A 6 -15.33 37.72 -31.69
CA LYS A 6 -16.10 36.50 -31.93
C LYS A 6 -15.82 35.43 -30.87
N ILE A 7 -16.86 34.66 -30.54
CA ILE A 7 -16.79 33.50 -29.64
C ILE A 7 -17.46 32.33 -30.35
N GLU A 8 -16.77 31.19 -30.46
CA GLU A 8 -17.29 29.99 -31.11
C GLU A 8 -17.19 28.76 -30.21
N VAL A 9 -18.22 27.92 -30.18
CA VAL A 9 -18.18 26.62 -29.50
C VAL A 9 -17.24 25.68 -30.26
N GLN A 10 -16.40 24.93 -29.54
CA GLN A 10 -15.50 23.94 -30.15
C GLN A 10 -16.28 22.72 -30.66
N LYS A 11 -15.87 22.17 -31.82
CA LYS A 11 -16.55 21.03 -32.48
C LYS A 11 -16.66 19.78 -31.60
N ARG A 12 -15.69 19.53 -30.73
CA ARG A 12 -15.59 18.30 -29.91
C ARG A 12 -16.08 18.47 -28.47
N SER A 13 -16.31 19.69 -28.01
CA SER A 13 -16.77 19.95 -26.65
C SER A 13 -17.68 21.18 -26.63
N LYS A 14 -18.92 20.97 -26.15
CA LYS A 14 -19.92 22.05 -26.02
C LYS A 14 -19.59 23.04 -24.91
N GLU A 15 -18.71 22.67 -24.00
CA GLU A 15 -18.29 23.47 -22.84
C GLU A 15 -16.96 24.20 -23.09
N ARG A 16 -16.41 24.13 -24.31
CA ARG A 16 -15.16 24.79 -24.71
C ARG A 16 -15.43 25.82 -25.79
N PHE A 17 -14.81 26.98 -25.65
CA PHE A 17 -15.04 28.12 -26.54
C PHE A 17 -13.71 28.64 -27.10
N ASN A 18 -13.66 28.90 -28.40
CA ASN A 18 -12.59 29.63 -29.05
C ASN A 18 -12.93 31.13 -29.01
N ILE A 19 -11.98 31.95 -28.56
CA ILE A 19 -12.10 33.41 -28.45
C ILE A 19 -11.21 34.03 -29.54
N TYR A 20 -11.82 34.86 -30.38
CA TYR A 20 -11.12 35.65 -31.39
C TYR A 20 -11.06 37.11 -30.93
N ILE A 21 -9.91 37.74 -31.16
CA ILE A 21 -9.60 39.09 -30.71
C ILE A 21 -9.05 39.92 -31.86
N ASP A 22 -9.21 41.24 -31.77
CA ASP A 22 -8.57 42.21 -32.66
C ASP A 22 -7.72 43.18 -31.84
N LYS A 23 -6.47 43.37 -32.26
CA LYS A 23 -5.48 44.29 -31.66
C LYS A 23 -5.21 45.51 -32.55
N GLY A 24 -6.07 45.77 -33.53
CA GLY A 24 -5.92 46.83 -34.55
C GLY A 24 -5.31 46.34 -35.86
N GLN A 25 -5.18 45.03 -36.06
CA GLN A 25 -4.63 44.40 -37.28
C GLN A 25 -5.62 43.43 -37.95
N GLY A 26 -6.84 43.34 -37.42
CA GLY A 26 -7.87 42.42 -37.87
C GLY A 26 -8.13 41.29 -36.87
N GLU A 27 -9.24 40.57 -37.10
CA GLU A 27 -9.63 39.43 -36.26
C GLU A 27 -8.61 38.29 -36.39
N GLU A 28 -8.07 37.86 -35.24
CA GLU A 28 -7.23 36.68 -35.13
C GLU A 28 -7.71 35.76 -34.00
N TYR A 29 -7.34 34.49 -34.07
CA TYR A 29 -7.55 33.57 -32.96
C TYR A 29 -6.69 34.02 -31.77
N GLY A 30 -7.32 34.26 -30.62
CA GLY A 30 -6.64 34.63 -29.38
C GLY A 30 -6.31 33.41 -28.54
N PHE A 31 -7.35 32.80 -27.95
CA PHE A 31 -7.19 31.72 -26.99
C PHE A 31 -8.48 30.89 -26.88
N SER A 32 -8.44 29.80 -26.10
CA SER A 32 -9.60 28.96 -25.83
C SER A 32 -9.86 28.88 -24.34
N VAL A 33 -11.12 28.90 -23.94
CA VAL A 33 -11.54 28.82 -22.54
C VAL A 33 -12.61 27.78 -22.30
N ASP A 34 -12.65 27.28 -21.06
CA ASP A 34 -13.76 26.52 -20.50
C ASP A 34 -14.98 27.42 -20.25
N GLN A 35 -16.19 26.86 -20.30
CA GLN A 35 -17.44 27.56 -20.05
C GLN A 35 -17.42 28.30 -18.70
N VAL A 36 -16.84 27.69 -17.67
CA VAL A 36 -16.74 28.30 -16.33
C VAL A 36 -15.90 29.58 -16.38
N ILE A 37 -14.84 29.59 -17.18
CA ILE A 37 -13.95 30.75 -17.32
C ILE A 37 -14.60 31.85 -18.15
N LEU A 38 -15.29 31.48 -19.23
CA LEU A 38 -16.07 32.40 -20.03
C LEU A 38 -17.08 33.17 -19.17
N ILE A 39 -17.80 32.46 -18.29
CA ILE A 39 -18.78 33.07 -17.37
C ILE A 39 -18.07 33.89 -16.29
N LYS A 40 -17.03 33.34 -15.66
CA LYS A 40 -16.30 33.98 -14.54
C LYS A 40 -15.77 35.36 -14.92
N HIS A 41 -15.25 35.51 -16.13
CA HIS A 41 -14.69 36.78 -16.63
C HIS A 41 -15.68 37.59 -17.48
N GLY A 42 -16.93 37.12 -17.63
CA GLY A 42 -17.93 37.82 -18.43
C GLY A 42 -17.52 38.03 -19.90
N LEU A 43 -16.80 37.07 -20.49
CA LEU A 43 -16.27 37.22 -21.85
C LEU A 43 -17.43 37.28 -22.85
N GLN A 44 -17.53 38.39 -23.57
CA GLN A 44 -18.56 38.64 -24.57
C GLN A 44 -17.98 39.45 -25.73
N LYS A 45 -18.64 39.36 -26.89
CA LYS A 45 -18.27 40.17 -28.05
C LYS A 45 -18.32 41.66 -27.71
N GLY A 46 -17.28 42.39 -28.09
CA GLY A 46 -17.09 43.81 -27.81
C GLY A 46 -16.39 44.11 -26.49
N LEU A 47 -16.09 43.10 -25.66
CA LEU A 47 -15.31 43.30 -24.45
C LEU A 47 -13.87 43.67 -24.81
N GLU A 48 -13.38 44.77 -24.24
CA GLU A 48 -11.96 45.16 -24.30
C GLU A 48 -11.20 44.46 -23.18
N ILE A 49 -10.01 43.95 -23.49
CA ILE A 49 -9.16 43.19 -22.58
C ILE A 49 -7.75 43.76 -22.65
N ASP A 50 -7.19 44.11 -21.49
CA ASP A 50 -5.79 44.50 -21.39
C ASP A 50 -4.85 43.29 -21.16
N GLU A 51 -3.54 43.51 -21.14
CA GLU A 51 -2.58 42.41 -20.97
C GLU A 51 -2.66 41.73 -19.59
N ILE A 52 -3.05 42.48 -18.56
CA ILE A 52 -3.15 41.98 -17.19
C ILE A 52 -4.38 41.07 -17.06
N GLU A 53 -5.52 41.54 -17.57
CA GLU A 53 -6.76 40.76 -17.65
C GLU A 53 -6.58 39.51 -18.49
N LEU A 54 -5.92 39.63 -19.65
CA LEU A 54 -5.60 38.47 -20.48
C LEU A 54 -4.74 37.45 -19.71
N GLY A 55 -3.71 37.90 -18.99
CA GLY A 55 -2.91 37.05 -18.12
C GLY A 55 -3.73 36.34 -17.05
N ASN A 56 -4.65 37.06 -16.40
CA ASN A 56 -5.56 36.50 -15.41
C ASN A 56 -6.52 35.47 -16.03
N ILE A 57 -7.06 35.72 -17.22
CA ILE A 57 -7.95 34.79 -17.92
C ILE A 57 -7.21 33.49 -18.23
N LEU A 58 -6.01 33.59 -18.81
CA LEU A 58 -5.18 32.45 -19.17
C LEU A 58 -4.77 31.63 -17.94
N TYR A 59 -4.35 32.28 -16.85
CA TYR A 59 -4.02 31.58 -15.61
C TYR A 59 -5.22 30.81 -15.04
N ASN A 60 -6.40 31.45 -14.97
CA ASN A 60 -7.62 30.81 -14.49
C ASN A 60 -8.05 29.62 -15.37
N GLU A 61 -7.84 29.74 -16.68
CA GLU A 61 -8.07 28.67 -17.65
C GLU A 61 -7.14 27.46 -17.42
N GLU A 62 -5.86 27.70 -17.15
CA GLU A 62 -4.94 26.61 -16.79
C GLU A 62 -5.33 25.92 -15.49
N VAL A 63 -5.74 26.69 -14.47
CA VAL A 63 -6.28 26.16 -13.20
C VAL A 63 -7.51 25.30 -13.46
N GLN A 64 -8.47 25.77 -14.26
CA GLN A 64 -9.69 25.03 -14.57
C GLN A 64 -9.38 23.74 -15.33
N LYS A 65 -8.46 23.78 -16.30
CA LYS A 65 -8.03 22.60 -17.04
C LYS A 65 -7.37 21.57 -16.12
N ALA A 66 -6.44 21.99 -15.25
CA ALA A 66 -5.79 21.12 -14.28
C ALA A 66 -6.79 20.54 -13.26
N TYR A 67 -7.77 21.34 -12.84
CA TYR A 67 -8.86 20.90 -11.97
C TYR A 67 -9.68 19.78 -12.62
N LEU A 68 -10.13 19.94 -13.86
CA LEU A 68 -10.89 18.91 -14.59
C LEU A 68 -10.06 17.63 -14.80
N GLN A 69 -8.76 17.76 -15.06
CA GLN A 69 -7.85 16.61 -15.13
C GLN A 69 -7.77 15.86 -13.79
N ALA A 70 -7.68 16.58 -12.67
CA ALA A 70 -7.65 15.97 -11.34
C ALA A 70 -8.99 15.30 -11.00
N ILE A 71 -10.13 15.91 -11.33
CA ILE A 71 -11.45 15.30 -11.17
C ILE A 71 -11.57 14.00 -11.97
N SER A 72 -11.14 14.00 -13.22
CA SER A 72 -11.10 12.78 -14.04
C SER A 72 -10.17 11.72 -13.43
N TYR A 73 -9.04 12.11 -12.85
CA TYR A 73 -8.15 11.15 -12.19
C TYR A 73 -8.76 10.55 -10.90
N LEU A 74 -9.52 11.37 -10.15
CA LEU A 74 -10.25 10.96 -8.94
C LEU A 74 -11.45 10.06 -9.25
N SER A 75 -12.08 10.19 -10.43
CA SER A 75 -13.27 9.39 -10.77
C SER A 75 -13.00 7.89 -10.87
N TYR A 76 -11.73 7.48 -11.04
CA TYR A 76 -11.37 6.06 -11.11
C TYR A 76 -11.23 5.40 -9.73
N GLN A 77 -10.70 6.13 -8.75
CA GLN A 77 -10.51 5.67 -7.37
C GLN A 77 -10.13 6.84 -6.47
N MET A 78 -10.36 6.68 -5.16
CA MET A 78 -9.88 7.63 -4.17
C MET A 78 -8.35 7.82 -4.24
N ARG A 79 -7.90 9.06 -4.06
CA ARG A 79 -6.50 9.47 -4.05
C ARG A 79 -6.21 10.32 -2.83
N THR A 80 -4.97 10.27 -2.40
CA THR A 80 -4.43 11.21 -1.42
C THR A 80 -4.08 12.55 -2.07
N LYS A 81 -3.94 13.59 -1.25
CA LYS A 81 -3.44 14.90 -1.68
C LYS A 81 -2.12 14.78 -2.46
N GLN A 82 -1.14 14.05 -1.93
CA GLN A 82 0.17 13.91 -2.57
C GLN A 82 0.07 13.19 -3.93
N GLU A 83 -0.78 12.15 -4.05
CA GLU A 83 -0.98 11.49 -5.35
C GLU A 83 -1.55 12.44 -6.41
N ILE A 84 -2.40 13.40 -6.04
CA ILE A 84 -2.91 14.44 -6.96
C ILE A 84 -1.81 15.41 -7.36
N GLU A 85 -1.02 15.90 -6.39
CA GLU A 85 0.11 16.79 -6.66
C GLU A 85 1.13 16.13 -7.62
N ASP A 86 1.49 14.87 -7.35
CA ASP A 86 2.40 14.09 -8.19
C ASP A 86 1.83 13.84 -9.58
N PHE A 87 0.51 13.59 -9.68
CA PHE A 87 -0.17 13.42 -10.96
C PHE A 87 -0.12 14.69 -11.82
N LEU A 88 -0.46 15.85 -11.24
CA LEU A 88 -0.44 17.12 -11.96
C LEU A 88 0.99 17.56 -12.31
N ARG A 89 1.97 17.28 -11.45
CA ARG A 89 3.39 17.53 -11.73
C ARG A 89 3.88 16.71 -12.92
N LYS A 90 3.46 15.43 -13.04
CA LYS A 90 3.75 14.60 -14.22
C LYS A 90 3.08 15.09 -15.50
N LYS A 91 2.07 15.96 -15.38
CA LYS A 91 1.42 16.67 -16.50
C LYS A 91 2.04 18.03 -16.77
N GLU A 92 3.19 18.32 -16.15
CA GLU A 92 3.95 19.58 -16.32
C GLU A 92 3.18 20.83 -15.88
N VAL A 93 2.21 20.66 -14.97
CA VAL A 93 1.46 21.79 -14.40
C VAL A 93 2.33 22.53 -13.40
N GLY A 94 2.32 23.87 -13.46
CA GLY A 94 3.09 24.73 -12.55
C GLY A 94 2.66 24.61 -11.09
N GLN A 95 3.61 24.73 -10.15
CA GLN A 95 3.36 24.52 -8.71
C GLN A 95 2.30 25.46 -8.11
N ALA A 96 2.21 26.71 -8.60
CA ALA A 96 1.18 27.66 -8.17
C ALA A 96 -0.23 27.13 -8.50
N ILE A 97 -0.42 26.68 -9.74
CA ILE A 97 -1.69 26.10 -10.23
C ILE A 97 -2.02 24.81 -9.46
N ILE A 98 -1.04 23.93 -9.25
CA ILE A 98 -1.23 22.70 -8.45
C ILE A 98 -1.76 23.05 -7.06
N SER A 99 -1.15 24.03 -6.39
CA SER A 99 -1.53 24.42 -5.03
C SER A 99 -2.96 24.96 -4.97
N GLU A 100 -3.38 25.73 -5.98
CA GLU A 100 -4.74 26.25 -6.10
C GLU A 100 -5.76 25.15 -6.40
N VAL A 101 -5.46 24.26 -7.35
CA VAL A 101 -6.31 23.11 -7.68
C VAL A 101 -6.50 22.21 -6.46
N VAL A 102 -5.43 21.88 -5.75
CA VAL A 102 -5.50 21.05 -4.54
C VAL A 102 -6.30 21.73 -3.43
N SER A 103 -6.14 23.04 -3.24
CA SER A 103 -6.94 23.80 -2.28
C SER A 103 -8.43 23.76 -2.62
N LYS A 104 -8.78 23.89 -3.91
CA LYS A 104 -10.15 23.78 -4.40
C LYS A 104 -10.73 22.38 -4.19
N LEU A 105 -9.97 21.33 -4.53
CA LEU A 105 -10.39 19.94 -4.31
C LEU A 105 -10.60 19.59 -2.83
N LEU A 106 -9.78 20.15 -1.92
CA LEU A 106 -9.98 20.01 -0.48
C LEU A 106 -11.24 20.74 -0.01
N HIS A 107 -11.46 21.96 -0.49
CA HIS A 107 -12.64 22.77 -0.15
C HIS A 107 -13.94 22.07 -0.58
N ASP A 108 -13.96 21.57 -1.82
CA ASP A 108 -15.08 20.84 -2.42
C ASP A 108 -15.19 19.39 -1.89
N ARG A 109 -14.30 18.97 -0.99
CA ARG A 109 -14.21 17.64 -0.36
C ARG A 109 -14.02 16.47 -1.34
N TYR A 110 -13.47 16.74 -2.53
CA TYR A 110 -13.08 15.69 -3.47
C TYR A 110 -11.85 14.90 -3.01
N ILE A 111 -11.00 15.49 -2.17
CA ILE A 111 -9.87 14.82 -1.52
C ILE A 111 -9.96 14.95 -0.01
N ASN A 112 -9.71 13.84 0.68
CA ASN A 112 -9.75 13.76 2.14
C ASN A 112 -8.79 12.67 2.63
N ASP A 113 -7.57 13.06 3.00
CA ASP A 113 -6.53 12.12 3.44
C ASP A 113 -6.93 11.37 4.73
N LYS A 114 -7.77 11.98 5.59
CA LYS A 114 -8.26 11.32 6.81
C LYS A 114 -9.16 10.15 6.49
N GLU A 115 -10.15 10.39 5.64
CA GLU A 115 -11.07 9.35 5.18
C GLU A 115 -10.35 8.28 4.36
N TYR A 116 -9.43 8.69 3.48
CA TYR A 116 -8.56 7.78 2.74
C TYR A 116 -7.81 6.84 3.69
N ALA A 117 -7.15 7.37 4.72
CA ALA A 117 -6.35 6.58 5.65
C ALA A 117 -7.19 5.58 6.45
N VAL A 118 -8.39 5.98 6.88
CA VAL A 118 -9.34 5.09 7.60
C VAL A 118 -9.79 3.95 6.70
N LEU A 119 -10.26 4.26 5.48
CA LEU A 119 -10.70 3.24 4.52
C LEU A 119 -9.55 2.31 4.15
N TYR A 120 -8.38 2.86 3.87
CA TYR A 120 -7.19 2.08 3.55
C TYR A 120 -6.83 1.13 4.71
N THR A 121 -6.81 1.62 5.95
CA THR A 121 -6.53 0.81 7.13
C THR A 121 -7.53 -0.34 7.25
N ARG A 122 -8.83 -0.07 7.13
CA ARG A 122 -9.89 -1.09 7.17
C ARG A 122 -9.73 -2.14 6.06
N THR A 123 -9.44 -1.72 4.83
CA THR A 123 -9.21 -2.65 3.71
C THR A 123 -7.97 -3.50 3.96
N GLN A 124 -6.85 -2.90 4.39
CA GLN A 124 -5.62 -3.65 4.64
C GLN A 124 -5.74 -4.60 5.83
N SER A 125 -6.47 -4.24 6.88
CA SER A 125 -6.71 -5.11 8.04
C SER A 125 -7.66 -6.25 7.69
N ASN A 126 -8.81 -5.97 7.05
CA ASN A 126 -9.87 -6.96 6.88
C ASN A 126 -9.62 -7.91 5.69
N VAL A 127 -9.11 -7.36 4.58
CA VAL A 127 -8.91 -8.12 3.34
C VAL A 127 -7.52 -8.73 3.34
N ASN A 128 -6.49 -7.88 3.44
CA ASN A 128 -5.09 -8.29 3.25
C ASN A 128 -4.41 -8.80 4.52
N ARG A 129 -5.03 -8.57 5.69
CA ARG A 129 -4.51 -8.91 7.02
C ARG A 129 -3.06 -8.48 7.19
N LYS A 130 -2.80 -7.22 6.83
CA LYS A 130 -1.51 -6.59 7.11
C LYS A 130 -1.50 -6.12 8.56
N GLY A 131 -0.32 -6.07 9.16
CA GLY A 131 -0.11 -5.49 10.48
C GLY A 131 0.07 -3.97 10.40
N PRO A 132 -0.10 -3.26 11.53
CA PRO A 132 -0.08 -1.79 11.58
C PRO A 132 1.20 -1.16 11.01
N THR A 133 2.36 -1.79 11.19
CA THR A 133 3.65 -1.24 10.74
C THR A 133 3.71 -1.11 9.23
N VAL A 134 3.21 -2.14 8.51
CA VAL A 134 3.19 -2.11 7.04
C VAL A 134 2.14 -1.11 6.55
N ILE A 135 0.96 -1.07 7.18
CA ILE A 135 -0.10 -0.10 6.84
C ILE A 135 0.42 1.33 7.01
N LYS A 136 1.08 1.63 8.14
CA LYS A 136 1.72 2.92 8.41
C LYS A 136 2.70 3.30 7.32
N ARG A 137 3.62 2.40 6.97
CA ARG A 137 4.63 2.65 5.92
C ARG A 137 3.97 2.90 4.56
N GLU A 138 2.95 2.14 4.21
CA GLU A 138 2.24 2.30 2.93
C GLU A 138 1.49 3.63 2.85
N LEU A 139 0.88 4.08 3.94
CA LEU A 139 0.23 5.40 4.03
C LEU A 139 1.25 6.54 4.00
N LEU A 140 2.39 6.40 4.66
CA LEU A 140 3.50 7.38 4.58
C LEU A 140 4.02 7.52 3.15
N ASN A 141 4.20 6.40 2.44
CA ASN A 141 4.64 6.41 1.05
C ASN A 141 3.59 7.04 0.10
N LYS A 142 2.33 7.12 0.54
CA LYS A 142 1.24 7.81 -0.15
C LYS A 142 1.10 9.27 0.29
N GLY A 143 2.00 9.77 1.13
CA GLY A 143 1.99 11.17 1.55
C GLY A 143 1.01 11.52 2.66
N VAL A 144 0.38 10.53 3.30
CA VAL A 144 -0.53 10.79 4.41
C VAL A 144 0.29 11.21 5.64
N GLN A 145 -0.12 12.29 6.28
CA GLN A 145 0.55 12.81 7.47
C GLN A 145 0.50 11.81 8.65
N ASP A 146 1.58 11.73 9.43
CA ASP A 146 1.71 10.77 10.53
C ASP A 146 0.60 10.89 11.59
N LEU A 147 0.11 12.11 11.85
CA LEU A 147 -1.02 12.34 12.75
C LEU A 147 -2.31 11.67 12.25
N ILE A 148 -2.57 11.77 10.94
CA ILE A 148 -3.73 11.14 10.30
C ILE A 148 -3.60 9.62 10.34
N ILE A 149 -2.40 9.10 10.08
CA ILE A 149 -2.11 7.66 10.15
C ILE A 149 -2.31 7.14 11.57
N THR A 150 -1.82 7.87 12.56
CA THR A 150 -1.97 7.48 13.98
C THR A 150 -3.43 7.38 14.35
N HIS A 151 -4.26 8.34 13.93
CA HIS A 151 -5.71 8.29 14.11
C HIS A 151 -6.34 7.12 13.35
N SER A 152 -5.98 6.89 12.09
CA SER A 152 -6.58 5.80 11.30
C SER A 152 -6.25 4.42 11.84
N LEU A 153 -5.08 4.24 12.46
CA LEU A 153 -4.67 2.98 13.09
C LEU A 153 -5.43 2.66 14.38
N GLN A 154 -6.11 3.63 15.00
CA GLN A 154 -6.99 3.37 16.15
C GLN A 154 -8.19 2.48 15.77
N GLU A 155 -8.59 2.48 14.50
CA GLU A 155 -9.62 1.58 13.93
C GLU A 155 -9.16 0.12 13.83
N TYR A 156 -7.88 -0.16 14.12
CA TYR A 156 -7.31 -1.50 14.13
C TYR A 156 -6.79 -1.86 15.51
N PRO A 157 -7.69 -2.11 16.47
CA PRO A 157 -7.34 -2.39 17.85
C PRO A 157 -6.56 -3.70 17.97
N LYS A 158 -5.81 -3.85 19.07
CA LYS A 158 -4.87 -4.95 19.28
C LYS A 158 -5.53 -6.32 19.20
N GLU A 159 -6.76 -6.45 19.71
CA GLU A 159 -7.56 -7.68 19.71
C GLU A 159 -7.79 -8.18 18.28
N LYS A 160 -8.15 -7.26 17.37
CA LYS A 160 -8.34 -7.57 15.95
C LYS A 160 -7.03 -7.89 15.24
N GLN A 161 -5.91 -7.29 15.69
CA GLN A 161 -4.58 -7.64 15.17
C GLN A 161 -4.22 -9.08 15.53
N ILE A 162 -4.49 -9.48 16.78
CA ILE A 162 -4.28 -10.84 17.28
C ILE A 162 -5.15 -11.83 16.47
N GLU A 163 -6.45 -11.55 16.33
CA GLU A 163 -7.36 -12.38 15.51
C GLU A 163 -6.83 -12.60 14.09
N ASN A 164 -6.43 -11.52 13.42
CA ASN A 164 -5.88 -11.59 12.07
C ASN A 164 -4.55 -12.37 12.02
N ALA A 165 -3.68 -12.20 13.01
CA ALA A 165 -2.40 -12.90 13.09
C ALA A 165 -2.59 -14.40 13.33
N LEU A 166 -3.50 -14.80 14.23
CA LEU A 166 -3.88 -16.19 14.47
C LEU A 166 -4.47 -16.83 13.20
N PHE A 167 -5.36 -16.13 12.50
CA PHE A 167 -5.89 -16.61 11.21
C PHE A 167 -4.77 -16.90 10.20
N LEU A 168 -3.76 -16.04 10.13
CA LEU A 168 -2.61 -16.25 9.24
C LEU A 168 -1.75 -17.44 9.70
N ILE A 169 -1.56 -17.62 11.01
CA ILE A 169 -0.87 -18.78 11.58
C ILE A 169 -1.62 -20.06 11.21
N GLU A 170 -2.93 -20.14 11.46
CA GLU A 170 -3.75 -21.32 11.15
C GLU A 170 -3.67 -21.73 9.69
N LYS A 171 -3.71 -20.74 8.79
CA LYS A 171 -3.59 -20.99 7.36
C LYS A 171 -2.20 -21.50 6.98
N LYS A 172 -1.14 -20.98 7.62
CA LYS A 172 0.25 -21.27 7.25
C LYS A 172 0.83 -22.50 7.96
N LYS A 173 0.38 -22.83 9.18
CA LYS A 173 0.90 -23.96 9.97
C LYS A 173 0.76 -25.29 9.23
N LYS A 174 -0.31 -25.45 8.43
CA LYS A 174 -0.52 -26.62 7.55
C LYS A 174 0.61 -26.86 6.55
N SER A 175 1.32 -25.81 6.10
CA SER A 175 2.47 -25.95 5.20
C SER A 175 3.77 -26.40 5.91
N TYR A 176 3.76 -26.46 7.24
CA TYR A 176 4.94 -26.74 8.06
C TYR A 176 4.89 -28.06 8.82
N GLN A 177 3.97 -28.98 8.47
CA GLN A 177 3.83 -30.29 9.12
C GLN A 177 5.13 -31.11 9.20
N LYS A 178 6.04 -30.95 8.24
CA LYS A 178 7.34 -31.65 8.22
C LYS A 178 8.46 -30.89 8.94
N HIS A 179 8.18 -29.78 9.61
CA HIS A 179 9.17 -29.01 10.38
C HIS A 179 9.02 -29.33 11.85
N SER A 180 10.10 -29.22 12.62
CA SER A 180 9.96 -29.24 14.08
C SER A 180 9.11 -28.06 14.54
N PHE A 181 8.50 -28.17 15.70
CA PHE A 181 7.71 -27.11 16.31
C PHE A 181 8.51 -25.79 16.41
N LEU A 182 9.79 -25.86 16.79
CA LEU A 182 10.68 -24.69 16.86
C LEU A 182 10.88 -24.04 15.48
N GLN A 183 11.15 -24.84 14.44
CA GLN A 183 11.32 -24.31 13.08
C GLN A 183 10.04 -23.70 12.52
N MET A 184 8.90 -24.32 12.81
CA MET A 184 7.59 -23.78 12.45
C MET A 184 7.37 -22.42 13.13
N LYS A 185 7.60 -22.32 14.45
CA LYS A 185 7.49 -21.07 15.22
C LYS A 185 8.35 -19.96 14.65
N LEU A 186 9.62 -20.24 14.33
CA LEU A 186 10.53 -19.25 13.71
C LEU A 186 10.03 -18.77 12.33
N LYS A 187 9.51 -19.67 11.50
CA LYS A 187 8.96 -19.32 10.18
C LYS A 187 7.68 -18.51 10.27
N LEU A 188 6.85 -18.78 11.27
CA LEU A 188 5.62 -18.03 11.54
C LEU A 188 5.94 -16.63 12.09
N ASP A 189 6.89 -16.51 13.02
CA ASP A 189 7.42 -15.22 13.49
C ASP A 189 7.89 -14.35 12.32
N GLU A 190 8.78 -14.87 11.48
CA GLU A 190 9.32 -14.16 10.32
C GLU A 190 8.23 -13.74 9.33
N MET A 191 7.21 -14.59 9.14
CA MET A 191 6.05 -14.25 8.31
C MET A 191 5.26 -13.06 8.89
N LEU A 192 4.96 -13.08 10.19
CA LEU A 192 4.21 -12.01 10.84
C LEU A 192 4.99 -10.70 10.92
N VAL A 193 6.31 -10.76 11.13
CA VAL A 193 7.21 -9.59 11.03
C VAL A 193 7.13 -8.97 9.65
N ARG A 194 7.26 -9.77 8.58
CA ARG A 194 7.12 -9.28 7.19
C ARG A 194 5.73 -8.71 6.90
N LYS A 195 4.69 -9.25 7.56
CA LYS A 195 3.32 -8.73 7.47
C LYS A 195 3.12 -7.44 8.28
N GLY A 196 4.04 -7.06 9.16
CA GLY A 196 4.04 -5.79 9.87
C GLY A 196 3.42 -5.81 11.27
N TYR A 197 3.25 -7.00 11.86
CA TYR A 197 2.76 -7.13 13.23
C TYR A 197 3.85 -6.76 14.24
N SER A 198 3.45 -6.18 15.37
CA SER A 198 4.39 -5.84 16.45
C SER A 198 4.90 -7.10 17.14
N ARG A 199 6.09 -7.01 17.75
CA ARG A 199 6.66 -8.13 18.52
C ARG A 199 5.73 -8.62 19.64
N GLU A 200 5.02 -7.71 20.28
CA GLU A 200 4.06 -8.01 21.33
C GLU A 200 2.90 -8.89 20.82
N VAL A 201 2.26 -8.51 19.70
CA VAL A 201 1.18 -9.31 19.11
C VAL A 201 1.69 -10.68 18.67
N ILE A 202 2.87 -10.71 18.05
CA ILE A 202 3.48 -11.97 17.60
C ILE A 202 3.73 -12.89 18.79
N GLN A 203 4.28 -12.37 19.89
CA GLN A 203 4.55 -13.17 21.08
C GLN A 203 3.28 -13.80 21.64
N ILE A 204 2.20 -13.02 21.78
CA ILE A 204 0.89 -13.51 22.25
C ILE A 204 0.41 -14.67 21.36
N CYS A 205 0.40 -14.50 20.04
CA CYS A 205 -0.05 -15.54 19.12
C CYS A 205 0.85 -16.80 19.13
N LEU A 206 2.15 -16.64 19.36
CA LEU A 206 3.09 -17.75 19.43
C LEU A 206 3.14 -18.45 20.79
N GLU A 207 2.59 -17.83 21.84
CA GLU A 207 2.31 -18.46 23.13
C GLU A 207 1.05 -19.32 23.03
N GLU A 208 -0.02 -18.79 22.45
CA GLU A 208 -1.25 -19.55 22.18
C GLU A 208 -0.98 -20.79 21.31
N LEU A 209 -0.15 -20.65 20.26
CA LEU A 209 0.30 -21.79 19.45
C LEU A 209 1.13 -22.82 20.24
N LYS A 210 1.84 -22.41 21.29
CA LYS A 210 2.66 -23.31 22.12
C LYS A 210 1.76 -24.22 22.96
N ASP A 211 0.64 -23.72 23.42
CA ASP A 211 -0.34 -24.51 24.16
C ASP A 211 -1.03 -25.56 23.26
N GLU A 212 -1.01 -25.36 21.94
CA GLU A 212 -1.42 -26.34 20.92
C GLU A 212 -0.30 -27.28 20.45
N LYS A 213 0.84 -27.37 21.15
CA LYS A 213 1.94 -28.27 20.73
C LYS A 213 1.44 -29.72 20.67
N ASP A 214 1.49 -30.27 19.46
CA ASP A 214 1.13 -31.65 19.17
C ASP A 214 2.40 -32.52 19.17
N ASP A 215 2.57 -33.31 20.23
CA ASP A 215 3.73 -34.17 20.42
C ASP A 215 3.80 -35.30 19.37
N GLU A 216 2.66 -35.77 18.86
CA GLU A 216 2.62 -36.77 17.79
C GLU A 216 3.21 -36.18 16.50
N LYS A 217 2.78 -34.97 16.11
CA LYS A 217 3.36 -34.28 14.94
C LYS A 217 4.84 -33.98 15.10
N GLN A 218 5.28 -33.63 16.32
CA GLN A 218 6.69 -33.40 16.62
C GLN A 218 7.51 -34.68 16.40
N GLN A 219 7.01 -35.83 16.87
CA GLN A 219 7.64 -37.12 16.65
C GLN A 219 7.62 -37.52 15.17
N GLU A 220 6.50 -37.36 14.46
CA GLU A 220 6.41 -37.64 13.01
C GLU A 220 7.45 -36.84 12.21
N ALA A 221 7.61 -35.55 12.52
CA ALA A 221 8.60 -34.69 11.89
C ALA A 221 10.04 -35.16 12.22
N LEU A 222 10.28 -35.58 13.46
CA LEU A 222 11.58 -36.14 13.89
C LEU A 222 11.89 -37.42 13.12
N HIS A 223 10.97 -38.37 13.05
CA HIS A 223 11.15 -39.62 12.31
C HIS A 223 11.39 -39.35 10.81
N TYR A 224 10.66 -38.40 10.22
CA TYR A 224 10.84 -38.03 8.82
C TYR A 224 12.27 -37.53 8.53
N HIS A 225 12.79 -36.58 9.31
CA HIS A 225 14.16 -36.09 9.11
C HIS A 225 15.21 -37.09 9.59
N GLY A 226 14.93 -37.81 10.67
CA GLY A 226 15.78 -38.82 11.28
C GLY A 226 16.10 -39.92 10.28
N ASN A 227 15.09 -40.54 9.68
CA ASN A 227 15.28 -41.57 8.66
C ASN A 227 16.05 -41.05 7.44
N LYS A 228 15.74 -39.82 7.00
CA LYS A 228 16.45 -39.18 5.88
C LYS A 228 17.93 -38.97 6.17
N TYR A 229 18.29 -38.51 7.37
CA TYR A 229 19.69 -38.30 7.74
C TYR A 229 20.40 -39.61 8.09
N TYR A 230 19.69 -40.57 8.67
CA TYR A 230 20.18 -41.92 8.92
C TYR A 230 20.69 -42.55 7.61
N GLU A 231 19.84 -42.59 6.57
CA GLU A 231 20.22 -43.12 5.25
C GLU A 231 21.42 -42.41 4.64
N LYS A 232 21.53 -41.10 4.88
CA LYS A 232 22.64 -40.29 4.38
C LYS A 232 23.95 -40.58 5.11
N TYR A 233 23.92 -40.90 6.41
CA TYR A 233 25.11 -40.96 7.25
C TYR A 233 25.50 -42.37 7.72
N LYS A 234 24.65 -43.39 7.55
CA LYS A 234 24.86 -44.78 8.05
C LYS A 234 26.16 -45.47 7.61
N LYS A 235 26.88 -44.92 6.63
CA LYS A 235 28.18 -45.44 6.16
C LYS A 235 29.38 -44.96 6.99
N HIS A 236 29.17 -44.00 7.88
CA HIS A 236 30.22 -43.47 8.76
C HIS A 236 30.44 -44.37 9.98
N ASP A 237 31.61 -44.26 10.60
CA ASP A 237 31.89 -44.91 11.89
C ASP A 237 30.93 -44.40 12.99
N GLY A 238 30.70 -45.20 14.03
CA GLY A 238 29.68 -44.93 15.04
C GLY A 238 29.76 -43.53 15.67
N TRP A 239 30.97 -43.06 15.99
CA TRP A 239 31.16 -41.73 16.56
C TRP A 239 30.86 -40.62 15.56
N THR A 240 31.40 -40.71 14.34
CA THR A 240 31.15 -39.72 13.29
C THR A 240 29.69 -39.71 12.84
N PHE A 241 29.06 -40.88 12.77
CA PHE A 241 27.64 -41.06 12.47
C PHE A 241 26.77 -40.34 13.50
N GLU A 242 26.95 -40.63 14.79
CA GLU A 242 26.15 -40.02 15.86
C GLU A 242 26.30 -38.49 15.87
N ASN A 243 27.53 -37.97 15.76
CA ASN A 243 27.76 -36.53 15.73
C ASN A 243 27.10 -35.85 14.52
N LYS A 244 27.15 -36.46 13.34
CA LYS A 244 26.48 -35.92 12.15
C LYS A 244 24.96 -35.95 12.28
N MET A 245 24.40 -37.00 12.87
CA MET A 245 22.97 -37.11 13.17
C MET A 245 22.53 -36.02 14.15
N LYS A 246 23.21 -35.90 15.30
CA LYS A 246 22.94 -34.88 16.31
C LYS A 246 23.01 -33.47 15.71
N GLN A 247 24.07 -33.14 14.97
CA GLN A 247 24.20 -31.82 14.34
C GLN A 247 23.08 -31.54 13.32
N ALA A 248 22.73 -32.52 12.48
CA ALA A 248 21.74 -32.33 11.42
C ALA A 248 20.32 -32.12 12.00
N LEU A 249 19.93 -32.96 12.97
CA LEU A 249 18.62 -32.88 13.62
C LEU A 249 18.52 -31.69 14.57
N TYR A 250 19.58 -31.33 15.28
CA TYR A 250 19.61 -30.12 16.10
C TYR A 250 19.43 -28.85 15.25
N ARG A 251 20.07 -28.77 14.08
CA ARG A 251 19.80 -27.69 13.08
C ARG A 251 18.37 -27.72 12.54
N LYS A 252 17.70 -28.88 12.62
CA LYS A 252 16.27 -29.00 12.34
C LYS A 252 15.38 -28.62 13.52
N GLY A 253 15.96 -28.20 14.65
CA GLY A 253 15.24 -27.65 15.80
C GLY A 253 14.58 -28.72 16.68
N PHE A 254 15.14 -29.93 16.70
CA PHE A 254 14.81 -30.98 17.67
C PHE A 254 15.74 -30.87 18.89
N SER A 255 15.24 -31.22 20.08
CA SER A 255 16.05 -31.21 21.30
C SER A 255 17.08 -32.34 21.28
N ILE A 256 18.14 -32.22 22.08
CA ILE A 256 19.15 -33.28 22.19
C ILE A 256 18.50 -34.57 22.71
N ASP A 257 17.63 -34.46 23.71
CA ASP A 257 16.92 -35.60 24.30
C ASP A 257 16.05 -36.33 23.26
N GLU A 258 15.29 -35.58 22.45
CA GLU A 258 14.48 -36.14 21.35
C GLU A 258 15.37 -36.92 20.35
N ILE A 259 16.53 -36.36 20.01
CA ILE A 259 17.46 -36.97 19.08
C ILE A 259 18.09 -38.24 19.65
N GLU A 260 18.44 -38.23 20.93
CA GLU A 260 19.03 -39.39 21.61
C GLU A 260 18.06 -40.55 21.69
N ILE A 261 16.78 -40.28 22.03
CA ILE A 261 15.71 -41.27 22.01
C ILE A 261 15.57 -41.88 20.60
N PHE A 262 15.53 -41.05 19.55
CA PHE A 262 15.44 -41.54 18.17
C PHE A 262 16.63 -42.44 17.78
N LEU A 263 17.85 -42.06 18.17
CA LEU A 263 19.07 -42.84 17.89
C LEU A 263 19.10 -44.15 18.68
N GLN A 264 18.55 -44.18 19.89
CA GLN A 264 18.41 -45.40 20.67
C GLN A 264 17.41 -46.35 20.01
N MET A 265 16.22 -45.87 19.65
CA MET A 265 15.22 -46.67 18.93
C MET A 265 15.80 -47.30 17.66
N LYS A 266 16.60 -46.54 16.89
CA LYS A 266 17.24 -47.08 15.68
C LYS A 266 18.26 -48.18 15.94
N ARG A 267 18.95 -48.15 17.08
CA ARG A 267 19.87 -49.22 17.49
C ARG A 267 19.16 -50.49 17.94
N GLU A 268 17.96 -50.35 18.48
CA GLU A 268 17.12 -51.48 18.91
C GLU A 268 16.36 -52.14 17.73
N GLU A 269 16.22 -51.42 16.61
CA GLU A 269 15.62 -51.93 15.35
C GLU A 269 16.62 -52.65 14.42
N GLU A 270 17.93 -52.53 14.67
CA GLU A 270 19.04 -53.20 13.93
C GLU A 270 19.36 -54.60 14.47
#